data_AF-Q4S2X3-F1
#
_entry.id   AF-Q4S2X3-F1
#
_cell.length_a   1.000
_cell.length_b   1.000
_cell.length_c   1.000
_cell.angle_alpha   90.00
_cell.angle_beta   90.00
_cell.angle_gamma   90.00
#
_symmetry.space_group_name_H-M   'P 1'
#
loop_
_entity.id
_entity.type
_entity.pdbx_description
1 polymer ?
#
loop_
_entity_poly.entity_id
_entity_poly.type
_entity_poly.pdbx_seq_one_letter_code
_entity_poly.pdbx_strand_id
1 'polypeptide(L)'
;MTGQFLGKLHGGASMDDSAAIRINVGGFKKRLQSDTLSRFPETRLARLLHCRSKESILELCDDYDDAEKEFYFDRNPALFPYVLNFYHTGRLHVMAELCIFSFSQEIEYWGINEFFLDSCCSSTYHCRKMDQDREDWDDKSEEGSTTSSFDELLEFYSDASKFDKQLLGSVRRRIWLMLDNPGYSVASRIISVLSILVVLGSIATMCMNSMSEFSLVDSEGHPTEDPRFEIVEHFGIGWFTLELLARFAVAPDLLHFFEHPLNVIDLVSILPFYLTLLINLVVESSPALANLGRVAQVLRLMRIFRILKLARHSTGLRSLGATLRNSYKEVGLLLLYLAVGVSFFSVIAYTVEKEDNEDLTTIPACWWWATVSMTTVGYGDVVPVSIVGKLTASACILAGILVVVLPITLIFNKFSLFYKRQKQLEIAMRSCDFNEGIKEVPSVNLRNYYAHKVKSLMASLSNMSRSSPSEHSLTESIH
;
A
#
# COMPACT_ATOMS: atom_id res chain seq x y z
N MET A 1 -68.99 -33.34 19.09
CA MET A 1 -68.81 -34.80 19.05
C MET A 1 -67.32 -35.06 18.91
N THR A 2 -66.59 -35.05 20.03
CA THR A 2 -66.24 -36.20 20.91
C THR A 2 -65.05 -36.99 20.39
N GLY A 3 -63.93 -36.84 21.11
CA GLY A 3 -62.74 -37.68 21.12
C GLY A 3 -61.91 -37.31 22.34
N GLN A 4 -62.15 -37.99 23.45
CA GLN A 4 -61.71 -37.72 24.83
C GLN A 4 -60.33 -38.34 25.16
N PHE A 5 -59.59 -37.64 26.05
CA PHE A 5 -58.77 -38.12 27.18
C PHE A 5 -57.72 -39.24 27.04
N LEU A 6 -56.49 -38.92 27.49
CA LEU A 6 -55.68 -39.56 28.55
C LEU A 6 -54.40 -38.72 28.68
N GLY A 7 -53.87 -38.27 29.82
CA GLY A 7 -54.02 -38.67 31.21
C GLY A 7 -52.64 -38.51 31.87
N LYS A 8 -52.52 -37.50 32.74
CA LYS A 8 -51.44 -37.20 33.72
C LYS A 8 -50.29 -38.22 33.87
N LEU A 9 -49.06 -37.70 33.78
CA LEU A 9 -47.99 -38.02 34.73
C LEU A 9 -47.56 -36.70 35.38
N HIS A 10 -47.89 -36.56 36.67
CA HIS A 10 -47.56 -35.41 37.50
C HIS A 10 -46.19 -35.68 38.15
N GLY A 11 -45.22 -34.82 37.87
CA GLY A 11 -44.05 -34.58 38.70
C GLY A 11 -43.89 -33.07 38.75
N GLY A 12 -44.01 -32.48 39.94
CA GLY A 12 -44.22 -31.05 40.12
C GLY A 12 -43.11 -30.18 39.52
N ALA A 13 -43.47 -29.34 38.55
CA ALA A 13 -42.78 -28.11 38.22
C ALA A 13 -43.82 -26.99 38.31
N SER A 14 -43.47 -25.90 39.00
CA SER A 14 -44.26 -24.68 39.10
C SER A 14 -44.75 -24.20 37.73
N MET A 15 -45.94 -23.60 37.66
CA MET A 15 -46.57 -23.06 36.43
C MET A 15 -45.75 -21.97 35.68
N ASP A 16 -44.52 -21.69 36.11
CA ASP A 16 -43.59 -20.72 35.53
C ASP A 16 -42.50 -21.36 34.64
N ASP A 17 -42.36 -22.69 34.68
CA ASP A 17 -41.24 -23.39 34.02
C ASP A 17 -41.53 -23.78 32.56
N SER A 18 -42.77 -23.56 32.08
CA SER A 18 -43.23 -23.93 30.73
C SER A 18 -42.97 -22.86 29.66
N ALA A 19 -42.39 -21.71 30.02
CA ALA A 19 -42.26 -20.56 29.12
C ALA A 19 -40.82 -20.05 28.95
N ALA A 20 -39.79 -20.86 29.23
CA ALA A 20 -38.39 -20.44 29.06
C ALA A 20 -37.59 -21.41 28.19
N ILE A 21 -36.75 -20.88 27.29
CA ILE A 21 -35.81 -21.65 26.48
C ILE A 21 -34.39 -21.56 27.05
N ARG A 22 -33.62 -22.64 26.90
CA ARG A 22 -32.19 -22.67 27.26
C ARG A 22 -31.35 -22.58 26.00
N ILE A 23 -30.42 -21.63 25.98
CA ILE A 23 -29.54 -21.39 24.85
C ILE A 23 -28.07 -21.47 25.28
N ASN A 24 -27.22 -21.90 24.38
CA ASN A 24 -25.78 -22.00 24.56
C ASN A 24 -25.08 -21.45 23.33
N VAL A 25 -24.39 -20.31 23.50
CA VAL A 25 -23.70 -19.61 22.41
C VAL A 25 -22.21 -19.73 22.64
N GLY A 26 -21.53 -20.62 21.92
CA GLY A 26 -20.08 -20.84 22.05
C GLY A 26 -19.61 -21.14 23.48
N GLY A 27 -20.46 -21.78 24.29
CA GLY A 27 -20.23 -22.06 25.71
C GLY A 27 -20.92 -21.08 26.68
N PHE A 28 -21.46 -19.96 26.21
CA PHE A 28 -22.23 -19.02 27.03
C PHE A 28 -23.68 -19.50 27.17
N LYS A 29 -24.00 -20.11 28.33
CA LYS A 29 -25.33 -20.65 28.63
C LYS A 29 -26.24 -19.61 29.26
N LYS A 30 -27.46 -19.46 28.75
CA LYS A 30 -28.47 -18.55 29.31
C LYS A 30 -29.89 -19.13 29.18
N ARG A 31 -30.72 -18.81 30.18
CA ARG A 31 -32.16 -19.09 30.16
C ARG A 31 -32.91 -17.81 29.77
N LEU A 32 -33.76 -17.90 28.75
CA LEU A 32 -34.53 -16.78 28.21
C LEU A 32 -36.02 -17.04 28.33
N GLN A 33 -36.76 -16.04 28.80
CA GLN A 33 -38.22 -16.11 28.92
C GLN A 33 -38.87 -15.88 27.54
N SER A 34 -39.90 -16.65 27.23
CA SER A 34 -40.67 -16.55 26.00
C SER A 34 -41.30 -15.17 25.84
N ASP A 35 -41.72 -14.54 26.94
CA ASP A 35 -42.29 -13.18 26.95
C ASP A 35 -41.27 -12.11 26.51
N THR A 36 -39.98 -12.33 26.79
CA THR A 36 -38.91 -11.40 26.41
C THR A 36 -38.59 -11.52 24.92
N LEU A 37 -38.63 -12.74 24.40
CA LEU A 37 -38.36 -13.04 22.99
C LEU A 37 -39.54 -12.66 22.08
N SER A 38 -40.78 -12.86 22.54
CA SER A 38 -42.00 -12.55 21.77
C SER A 38 -42.16 -11.06 21.45
N ARG A 39 -41.45 -10.17 22.17
CA ARG A 39 -41.37 -8.73 21.86
C ARG A 39 -40.80 -8.45 20.47
N PHE A 40 -39.96 -9.34 19.93
CA PHE A 40 -39.28 -9.16 18.65
C PHE A 40 -39.40 -10.44 17.79
N PRO A 41 -40.59 -10.74 17.24
CA PRO A 41 -40.90 -12.03 16.62
C PRO A 41 -40.05 -12.36 15.38
N GLU A 42 -39.57 -11.33 14.67
CA GLU A 42 -38.74 -11.47 13.45
C GLU A 42 -37.32 -11.97 13.73
N THR A 43 -36.88 -11.91 14.98
CA THR A 43 -35.51 -12.27 15.36
C THR A 43 -35.31 -13.79 15.44
N ARG A 44 -34.09 -14.25 15.22
CA ARG A 44 -33.76 -15.69 15.18
C ARG A 44 -34.16 -16.42 16.46
N LEU A 45 -33.92 -15.84 17.64
CA LEU A 45 -34.26 -16.47 18.92
C LEU A 45 -35.78 -16.55 19.16
N ALA A 46 -36.56 -15.57 18.70
CA ALA A 46 -38.01 -15.59 18.85
C ALA A 46 -38.67 -16.62 17.92
N ARG A 47 -38.08 -16.85 16.75
CA ARG A 47 -38.53 -17.89 15.81
C ARG A 47 -38.42 -19.30 16.40
N LEU A 48 -37.45 -19.56 17.28
CA LEU A 48 -37.31 -20.85 17.98
C LEU A 48 -38.55 -21.22 18.79
N LEU A 49 -39.29 -20.24 19.33
CA LEU A 49 -40.52 -20.48 20.08
C LEU A 49 -41.64 -21.11 19.23
N HIS A 50 -41.56 -20.94 17.91
CA HIS A 50 -42.58 -21.39 16.97
C HIS A 50 -42.19 -22.71 16.28
N CYS A 51 -40.97 -23.21 16.50
CA CYS A 51 -40.50 -24.46 15.93
C CYS A 51 -41.18 -25.65 16.61
N ARG A 52 -41.72 -26.57 15.80
CA ARG A 52 -42.47 -27.76 16.27
C ARG A 52 -41.81 -29.08 15.89
N SER A 53 -40.84 -29.05 14.98
CA SER A 53 -40.09 -30.22 14.52
C SER A 53 -38.59 -30.02 14.70
N LYS A 54 -37.84 -31.12 14.81
CA LYS A 54 -36.38 -31.05 14.98
C LYS A 54 -35.69 -30.45 13.76
N GLU A 55 -36.23 -30.69 12.57
CA GLU A 55 -35.75 -30.10 11.32
C GLU A 55 -35.90 -28.58 11.34
N SER A 56 -37.05 -28.06 11.80
CA SER A 56 -37.27 -26.61 11.92
C SER A 56 -36.40 -25.93 12.98
N ILE A 57 -35.90 -26.68 13.96
CA ILE A 57 -34.96 -26.19 14.98
C ILE A 57 -33.55 -26.07 14.36
N LEU A 58 -33.10 -27.10 13.66
CA LEU A 58 -31.77 -27.16 13.04
C LEU A 58 -31.60 -26.21 11.85
N GLU A 59 -32.68 -25.64 11.31
CA GLU A 59 -32.59 -24.50 10.38
C GLU A 59 -32.13 -23.20 11.06
N LEU A 60 -32.36 -23.08 12.37
CA LEU A 60 -32.12 -21.85 13.12
C LEU A 60 -30.90 -21.93 14.05
N CYS A 61 -30.58 -23.11 14.56
CA CYS A 61 -29.43 -23.36 15.44
C CYS A 61 -28.53 -24.49 14.91
N ASP A 62 -27.28 -24.52 15.35
CA ASP A 62 -26.27 -25.46 14.83
C ASP A 62 -26.44 -26.87 15.42
N ASP A 63 -26.89 -26.96 16.68
CA ASP A 63 -27.21 -28.24 17.33
C ASP A 63 -28.31 -28.08 18.39
N TYR A 64 -28.97 -29.18 18.76
CA TYR A 64 -30.03 -29.20 19.77
C TYR A 64 -29.92 -30.45 20.66
N ASP A 65 -29.72 -30.23 21.96
CA ASP A 65 -29.67 -31.27 22.97
C ASP A 65 -31.09 -31.60 23.47
N ASP A 66 -31.59 -32.80 23.15
CA ASP A 66 -32.91 -33.28 23.57
C ASP A 66 -33.01 -33.55 25.08
N ALA A 67 -31.91 -33.92 25.74
CA ALA A 67 -31.88 -34.23 27.16
C ALA A 67 -31.97 -32.95 28.00
N GLU A 68 -31.13 -31.97 27.65
CA GLU A 68 -31.09 -30.67 28.33
C GLU A 68 -32.02 -29.63 27.71
N LYS A 69 -32.75 -29.94 26.63
CA LYS A 69 -33.58 -28.99 25.86
C LYS A 69 -32.83 -27.68 25.60
N GLU A 70 -31.58 -27.78 25.17
CA GLU A 70 -30.64 -26.67 24.99
C GLU A 70 -30.38 -26.44 23.49
N PHE A 71 -30.56 -25.21 23.02
CA PHE A 71 -30.23 -24.79 21.66
C PHE A 71 -28.77 -24.31 21.60
N TYR A 72 -27.96 -24.92 20.74
CA TYR A 72 -26.54 -24.59 20.59
C TYR A 72 -26.28 -23.73 19.35
N PHE A 73 -25.43 -22.72 19.50
CA PHE A 73 -24.96 -21.82 18.45
C PHE A 73 -23.44 -21.73 18.48
N ASP A 74 -22.78 -22.06 17.37
CA ASP A 74 -21.32 -21.95 17.20
C ASP A 74 -20.93 -20.51 16.83
N ARG A 75 -21.20 -19.58 17.76
CA ARG A 75 -20.97 -18.13 17.60
C ARG A 75 -20.14 -17.57 18.74
N ASN A 76 -19.65 -16.34 18.57
CA ASN A 76 -18.77 -15.71 19.53
C ASN A 76 -19.50 -15.37 20.86
N PRO A 77 -19.15 -16.01 22.00
CA PRO A 77 -19.81 -15.76 23.28
C PRO A 77 -19.65 -14.33 23.79
N ALA A 78 -18.59 -13.62 23.38
CA ALA A 78 -18.31 -12.26 23.84
C ALA A 78 -19.27 -11.21 23.23
N LEU A 79 -19.88 -11.51 22.08
CA LEU A 79 -20.79 -10.61 21.38
C LEU A 79 -22.26 -10.85 21.75
N PHE A 80 -22.58 -12.02 22.28
CA PHE A 80 -23.94 -12.38 22.66
C PHE A 80 -24.56 -11.50 23.76
N PRO A 81 -23.82 -10.96 24.75
CA PRO A 81 -24.40 -10.03 25.73
C PRO A 81 -25.07 -8.79 25.12
N TYR A 82 -24.60 -8.31 23.97
CA TYR A 82 -25.21 -7.17 23.26
C TYR A 82 -26.58 -7.54 22.69
N VAL A 83 -26.69 -8.74 22.12
CA VAL A 83 -27.94 -9.34 21.62
C VAL A 83 -28.92 -9.51 22.78
N LEU A 84 -28.46 -10.02 23.92
CA LEU A 84 -29.28 -10.20 25.11
C LEU A 84 -29.81 -8.86 25.64
N ASN A 85 -28.95 -7.85 25.71
CA ASN A 85 -29.33 -6.53 26.19
C ASN A 85 -30.39 -5.88 25.29
N PHE A 86 -30.34 -6.14 23.97
CA PHE A 86 -31.39 -5.72 23.04
C PHE A 86 -32.76 -6.30 23.41
N TYR A 87 -32.88 -7.59 23.73
CA TYR A 87 -34.18 -8.16 24.14
C TYR A 87 -34.72 -7.59 25.45
N HIS A 88 -33.83 -7.20 26.38
CA HIS A 88 -34.25 -6.56 27.63
C HIS A 88 -34.67 -5.10 27.42
N THR A 89 -33.84 -4.31 26.75
CA THR A 89 -33.99 -2.84 26.67
C THR A 89 -34.79 -2.37 25.45
N GLY A 90 -34.85 -3.20 24.40
CA GLY A 90 -35.37 -2.84 23.08
C GLY A 90 -34.47 -1.89 22.28
N ARG A 91 -33.24 -1.65 22.74
CA ARG A 91 -32.26 -0.79 22.06
C ARG A 91 -30.93 -1.50 21.92
N LEU A 92 -30.25 -1.24 20.81
CA LEU A 92 -28.94 -1.79 20.52
C LEU A 92 -27.87 -0.73 20.81
N HIS A 93 -26.87 -1.10 21.61
CA HIS A 93 -25.71 -0.27 21.93
C HIS A 93 -24.43 -1.00 21.53
N VAL A 94 -23.43 -0.23 21.08
CA VAL A 94 -22.15 -0.75 20.58
C VAL A 94 -21.01 -0.04 21.32
N MET A 95 -20.06 -0.80 21.84
CA MET A 95 -18.87 -0.23 22.48
C MET A 95 -17.82 0.21 21.46
N ALA A 96 -17.02 1.20 21.84
CA ALA A 96 -16.07 1.84 20.94
C ALA A 96 -14.88 0.95 20.53
N GLU A 97 -14.46 -0.04 21.34
CA GLU A 97 -13.36 -0.93 20.99
C GLU A 97 -13.77 -2.15 20.14
N LEU A 98 -15.06 -2.31 19.86
CA LEU A 98 -15.57 -3.48 19.15
C LEU A 98 -15.32 -3.39 17.64
N CYS A 99 -14.91 -4.51 17.03
CA CYS A 99 -14.84 -4.64 15.58
C CYS A 99 -16.25 -4.61 14.96
N ILE A 100 -16.51 -3.59 14.14
CA ILE A 100 -17.85 -3.31 13.61
C ILE A 100 -18.28 -4.31 12.54
N PHE A 101 -17.35 -4.81 11.74
CA PHE A 101 -17.62 -5.91 10.82
C PHE A 101 -18.13 -7.16 11.55
N SER A 102 -17.39 -7.61 12.57
CA SER A 102 -17.78 -8.79 13.35
C SER A 102 -19.11 -8.57 14.08
N PHE A 103 -19.36 -7.36 14.57
CA PHE A 103 -20.61 -7.02 15.23
C PHE A 103 -21.80 -6.96 14.25
N SER A 104 -21.60 -6.38 13.06
CA SER A 104 -22.61 -6.31 11.98
C SER A 104 -23.03 -7.70 11.52
N GLN A 105 -22.08 -8.62 11.36
CA GLN A 105 -22.38 -10.03 11.04
C GLN A 105 -23.10 -10.77 12.17
N GLU A 106 -22.84 -10.44 13.43
CA GLU A 106 -23.58 -11.01 14.56
C GLU A 106 -25.04 -10.54 14.55
N ILE A 107 -25.30 -9.24 14.54
CA ILE A 107 -26.67 -8.72 14.60
C ILE A 107 -27.51 -9.10 13.36
N GLU A 108 -26.89 -9.18 12.18
CA GLU A 108 -27.53 -9.75 10.99
C GLU A 108 -27.86 -11.24 11.19
N TYR A 109 -26.92 -12.04 11.72
CA TYR A 109 -27.17 -13.45 12.02
C TYR A 109 -28.36 -13.64 12.98
N TRP A 110 -28.44 -12.83 14.04
CA TRP A 110 -29.53 -12.88 15.02
C TRP A 110 -30.85 -12.26 14.50
N GLY A 111 -30.85 -11.67 13.31
CA GLY A 111 -32.03 -11.05 12.70
C GLY A 111 -32.46 -9.75 13.39
N ILE A 112 -31.52 -9.04 14.01
CA ILE A 112 -31.77 -7.74 14.65
C ILE A 112 -31.48 -6.64 13.65
N ASN A 113 -32.48 -5.80 13.40
CA ASN A 113 -32.34 -4.69 12.46
C ASN A 113 -31.50 -3.56 13.07
N GLU A 114 -30.62 -2.95 12.26
CA GLU A 114 -29.79 -1.81 12.63
C GLU A 114 -30.62 -0.58 13.05
N PHE A 115 -31.89 -0.46 12.64
CA PHE A 115 -32.80 0.61 13.10
C PHE A 115 -33.00 0.67 14.61
N PHE A 116 -32.68 -0.41 15.34
CA PHE A 116 -32.76 -0.42 16.81
C PHE A 116 -31.53 0.18 17.50
N LEU A 117 -30.52 0.66 16.74
CA LEU A 117 -29.38 1.38 17.29
C LEU A 117 -29.82 2.68 17.97
N ASP A 118 -29.44 2.87 19.22
CA ASP A 118 -29.69 4.15 19.91
C ASP A 118 -28.80 5.26 19.32
N SER A 119 -29.31 6.49 19.38
CA SER A 119 -28.67 7.74 18.98
C SER A 119 -27.22 7.90 19.44
N CYS A 120 -26.89 7.43 20.66
CA CYS A 120 -25.54 7.52 21.21
C CYS A 120 -24.49 6.67 20.48
N CYS A 121 -24.91 5.58 19.82
CA CYS A 121 -24.04 4.65 19.12
C CYS A 121 -24.21 4.72 17.59
N SER A 122 -25.37 5.14 17.12
CA SER A 122 -25.76 5.11 15.71
C SER A 122 -24.78 5.86 14.80
N SER A 123 -24.44 7.11 15.12
CA SER A 123 -23.53 7.92 14.29
C SER A 123 -22.14 7.31 14.16
N THR A 124 -21.58 6.84 15.27
CA THR A 124 -20.24 6.24 15.33
C THR A 124 -20.21 4.89 14.62
N TYR A 125 -21.26 4.08 14.76
CA TYR A 125 -21.42 2.81 14.05
C TYR A 125 -21.48 3.02 12.54
N HIS A 126 -22.34 3.93 12.06
CA HIS A 126 -22.48 4.20 10.62
C HIS A 126 -21.23 4.81 10.01
N CYS A 127 -20.55 5.77 10.67
CA CYS A 127 -19.30 6.33 10.14
C CYS A 127 -18.24 5.25 9.93
N ARG A 128 -18.04 4.39 10.92
CA ARG A 128 -17.02 3.33 10.84
C ARG A 128 -17.39 2.19 9.89
N LYS A 129 -18.68 1.90 9.71
CA LYS A 129 -19.17 0.97 8.69
C LYS A 129 -18.94 1.55 7.28
N MET A 130 -19.22 2.85 7.09
CA MET A 130 -18.95 3.55 5.83
C MET A 130 -17.46 3.71 5.53
N ASP A 131 -16.60 3.93 6.52
CA ASP A 131 -15.14 3.97 6.33
C ASP A 131 -14.63 2.61 5.81
N GLN A 132 -15.18 1.50 6.30
CA GLN A 132 -14.85 0.17 5.81
C GLN A 132 -15.36 -0.08 4.38
N ASP A 133 -16.61 0.31 4.09
CA ASP A 133 -17.12 0.24 2.73
C ASP A 133 -16.28 1.10 1.79
N ARG A 134 -15.82 2.27 2.24
CA ARG A 134 -14.93 3.15 1.46
C ARG A 134 -13.56 2.52 1.24
N GLU A 135 -12.99 1.83 2.22
CA GLU A 135 -11.77 1.03 2.04
C GLU A 135 -11.99 -0.13 1.05
N ASP A 136 -13.13 -0.82 1.07
CA ASP A 136 -13.47 -1.91 0.14
C ASP A 136 -13.82 -1.42 -1.29
N TRP A 137 -14.48 -0.25 -1.40
CA TRP A 137 -14.76 0.42 -2.68
C TRP A 137 -13.50 1.05 -3.28
N ASP A 138 -12.61 1.60 -2.46
CA ASP A 138 -11.28 2.05 -2.90
C ASP A 138 -10.46 0.82 -3.33
N ASP A 139 -10.43 -0.30 -2.58
CA ASP A 139 -9.75 -1.54 -2.99
C ASP A 139 -10.33 -2.13 -4.30
N LYS A 140 -11.67 -2.14 -4.48
CA LYS A 140 -12.35 -2.65 -5.69
C LYS A 140 -12.23 -1.74 -6.91
N SER A 141 -12.32 -0.43 -6.73
CA SER A 141 -12.09 0.53 -7.82
C SER A 141 -10.60 0.61 -8.21
N GLU A 142 -9.72 0.24 -7.29
CA GLU A 142 -8.28 0.10 -7.52
C GLU A 142 -7.84 -1.26 -8.07
N GLU A 143 -8.72 -2.25 -8.29
CA GLU A 143 -8.36 -3.56 -8.92
C GLU A 143 -7.69 -3.40 -10.29
N GLY A 144 -7.90 -2.29 -11.01
CA GLY A 144 -7.15 -1.97 -12.23
C GLY A 144 -5.72 -1.45 -12.01
N SER A 145 -5.34 -1.11 -10.77
CA SER A 145 -4.07 -0.47 -10.38
C SER A 145 -3.31 -1.19 -9.26
N THR A 146 -3.95 -2.11 -8.53
CA THR A 146 -3.36 -2.88 -7.41
C THR A 146 -2.68 -4.17 -7.84
N THR A 147 -2.93 -4.64 -9.06
CA THR A 147 -2.30 -5.83 -9.66
C THR A 147 -0.78 -5.77 -9.60
N SER A 148 -0.17 -4.65 -9.99
CA SER A 148 1.29 -4.50 -10.07
C SER A 148 2.08 -4.89 -8.80
N SER A 149 1.62 -4.51 -7.60
CA SER A 149 2.40 -4.78 -6.37
C SER A 149 2.31 -6.21 -5.85
N PHE A 150 1.17 -6.86 -6.11
CA PHE A 150 0.93 -8.26 -5.73
C PHE A 150 1.44 -9.21 -6.83
N ASP A 151 1.33 -8.80 -8.09
CA ASP A 151 1.92 -9.48 -9.25
C ASP A 151 3.46 -9.48 -9.15
N GLU A 152 4.11 -8.36 -8.80
CA GLU A 152 5.58 -8.34 -8.56
C GLU A 152 6.01 -9.34 -7.48
N LEU A 153 5.15 -9.55 -6.48
CA LEU A 153 5.35 -10.45 -5.37
C LEU A 153 5.18 -11.92 -5.79
N LEU A 154 4.13 -12.19 -6.56
CA LEU A 154 3.84 -13.49 -7.15
C LEU A 154 4.89 -13.87 -8.19
N GLU A 155 5.32 -12.93 -9.03
CA GLU A 155 6.44 -13.08 -9.97
C GLU A 155 7.71 -13.45 -9.20
N PHE A 156 8.06 -12.70 -8.15
CA PHE A 156 9.23 -12.99 -7.30
C PHE A 156 9.19 -14.40 -6.67
N TYR A 157 8.05 -14.84 -6.15
CA TYR A 157 7.90 -16.20 -5.61
C TYR A 157 7.89 -17.28 -6.70
N SER A 158 7.27 -17.00 -7.86
CA SER A 158 7.27 -17.90 -9.01
C SER A 158 8.70 -18.10 -9.52
N ASP A 159 9.49 -17.04 -9.59
CA ASP A 159 10.90 -17.04 -9.96
C ASP A 159 11.76 -17.78 -8.94
N ALA A 160 11.49 -17.58 -7.65
CA ALA A 160 12.16 -18.34 -6.58
C ALA A 160 11.90 -19.85 -6.70
N SER A 161 10.70 -20.26 -7.13
CA SER A 161 10.32 -21.67 -7.31
C SER A 161 10.93 -22.33 -8.55
N LYS A 162 11.29 -21.54 -9.59
CA LYS A 162 11.97 -22.06 -10.79
C LYS A 162 13.35 -22.65 -10.46
N PHE A 163 14.01 -22.15 -9.41
CA PHE A 163 15.30 -22.66 -8.97
C PHE A 163 15.25 -24.08 -8.40
N ASP A 164 14.11 -24.51 -7.86
CA ASP A 164 13.98 -25.84 -7.23
C ASP A 164 14.11 -26.98 -8.26
N LYS A 165 13.99 -26.68 -9.56
CA LYS A 165 14.14 -27.63 -10.68
C LYS A 165 15.54 -27.66 -11.30
N GLN A 166 16.48 -26.83 -10.85
CA GLN A 166 17.79 -26.65 -11.48
C GLN A 166 18.95 -27.29 -10.68
N LEU A 167 20.01 -27.71 -11.35
CA LEU A 167 21.27 -28.15 -10.72
C LEU A 167 21.89 -26.98 -9.93
N LEU A 168 22.32 -27.23 -8.69
CA LEU A 168 22.79 -26.20 -7.73
C LEU A 168 21.74 -25.10 -7.42
N GLY A 169 20.45 -25.39 -7.66
CA GLY A 169 19.34 -24.46 -7.49
C GLY A 169 19.33 -23.75 -6.13
N SER A 170 19.60 -24.47 -5.04
CA SER A 170 19.63 -23.90 -3.68
C SER A 170 20.74 -22.85 -3.48
N VAL A 171 21.93 -23.08 -4.07
CA VAL A 171 23.06 -22.14 -3.98
C VAL A 171 22.81 -20.93 -4.87
N ARG A 172 22.36 -21.16 -6.11
CA ARG A 172 21.98 -20.11 -7.06
C ARG A 172 20.88 -19.22 -6.47
N ARG A 173 19.82 -19.81 -5.92
CA ARG A 173 18.73 -19.11 -5.23
C ARG A 173 19.24 -18.27 -4.06
N ARG A 174 20.14 -18.80 -3.24
CA ARG A 174 20.72 -18.05 -2.10
C ARG A 174 21.53 -16.84 -2.56
N ILE A 175 22.32 -16.98 -3.63
CA ILE A 175 23.07 -15.86 -4.21
C ILE A 175 22.12 -14.84 -4.85
N TRP A 176 21.09 -15.29 -5.56
CA TRP A 176 20.08 -14.41 -6.16
C TRP A 176 19.37 -13.57 -5.09
N LEU A 177 18.88 -14.23 -4.04
CA LEU A 177 18.26 -13.56 -2.89
C LEU A 177 19.23 -12.57 -2.21
N MET A 178 20.51 -12.91 -2.10
CA MET A 178 21.53 -12.02 -1.54
C MET A 178 21.76 -10.75 -2.38
N LEU A 179 21.69 -10.86 -3.72
CA LEU A 179 21.94 -9.75 -4.64
C LEU A 179 20.72 -8.87 -4.91
N ASP A 180 19.52 -9.44 -4.80
CA ASP A 180 18.26 -8.79 -5.16
C ASP A 180 17.50 -8.25 -3.93
N ASN A 181 17.59 -8.95 -2.79
CA ASN A 181 16.96 -8.53 -1.54
C ASN A 181 18.01 -7.99 -0.53
N PRO A 182 18.09 -6.66 -0.32
CA PRO A 182 19.04 -6.08 0.64
C PRO A 182 18.81 -6.56 2.07
N GLY A 183 17.58 -6.95 2.42
CA GLY A 183 17.18 -7.38 3.76
C GLY A 183 17.45 -8.85 4.09
N TYR A 184 17.86 -9.68 3.11
CA TYR A 184 17.95 -11.14 3.26
C TYR A 184 18.98 -11.62 4.30
N SER A 185 20.17 -11.01 4.32
CA SER A 185 21.27 -11.41 5.19
C SER A 185 22.13 -10.21 5.60
N VAL A 186 23.02 -10.40 6.58
CA VAL A 186 24.02 -9.36 6.91
C VAL A 186 24.93 -9.08 5.71
N ALA A 187 25.29 -10.12 4.95
CA ALA A 187 26.08 -9.99 3.72
C ALA A 187 25.36 -9.17 2.64
N SER A 188 24.06 -9.40 2.41
CA SER A 188 23.28 -8.60 1.44
C SER A 188 23.19 -7.13 1.84
N ARG A 189 23.11 -6.83 3.15
CA ARG A 189 23.15 -5.46 3.65
C ARG A 189 24.51 -4.81 3.38
N ILE A 190 25.61 -5.50 3.65
CA ILE A 190 26.97 -5.00 3.38
C ILE A 190 27.15 -4.71 1.89
N ILE A 191 26.77 -5.67 1.01
CA ILE A 191 26.84 -5.50 -0.44
C ILE A 191 26.00 -4.30 -0.88
N SER A 192 24.76 -4.18 -0.37
CA SER A 192 23.88 -3.06 -0.72
C SER A 192 24.42 -1.70 -0.28
N VAL A 193 25.00 -1.62 0.93
CA VAL A 193 25.65 -0.38 1.41
C VAL A 193 26.85 -0.03 0.53
N LEU A 194 27.66 -1.02 0.15
CA LEU A 194 28.79 -0.83 -0.75
C LEU A 194 28.33 -0.34 -2.14
N SER A 195 27.29 -0.95 -2.71
CA SER A 195 26.68 -0.51 -3.98
C SER A 195 26.22 0.94 -3.91
N ILE A 196 25.55 1.35 -2.83
CA ILE A 196 25.11 2.74 -2.62
C ILE A 196 26.32 3.69 -2.55
N LEU A 197 27.36 3.32 -1.81
CA LEU A 197 28.58 4.13 -1.70
C LEU A 197 29.27 4.32 -3.06
N VAL A 198 29.34 3.26 -3.88
CA VAL A 198 29.90 3.36 -5.24
C VAL A 198 29.05 4.27 -6.13
N VAL A 199 27.71 4.18 -6.05
CA VAL A 199 26.81 5.09 -6.77
C VAL A 199 27.01 6.54 -6.34
N LEU A 200 27.04 6.81 -5.04
CA LEU A 200 27.25 8.17 -4.50
C LEU A 200 28.63 8.71 -4.88
N GLY A 201 29.69 7.90 -4.78
CA GLY A 201 31.04 8.29 -5.20
C GLY A 201 31.12 8.58 -6.70
N SER A 202 30.42 7.80 -7.51
CA SER A 202 30.32 8.03 -8.96
C SER A 202 29.57 9.34 -9.24
N ILE A 203 28.46 9.63 -8.57
CA ILE A 203 27.73 10.91 -8.72
C ILE A 203 28.62 12.09 -8.29
N ALA A 204 29.31 11.98 -7.15
CA ALA A 204 30.22 13.03 -6.67
C ALA A 204 31.32 13.32 -7.70
N THR A 205 31.93 12.26 -8.26
CA THR A 205 32.94 12.38 -9.33
C THR A 205 32.36 13.06 -10.58
N MET A 206 31.10 12.78 -10.94
CA MET A 206 30.39 13.47 -12.04
C MET A 206 30.33 14.98 -11.81
N CYS A 207 29.93 15.36 -10.60
CA CYS A 207 29.76 16.76 -10.21
C CYS A 207 31.12 17.47 -10.19
N MET A 208 32.16 16.81 -9.65
CA MET A 208 33.52 17.36 -9.65
C MET A 208 34.06 17.55 -11.06
N ASN A 209 33.86 16.59 -11.98
CA ASN A 209 34.27 16.71 -13.38
C ASN A 209 33.55 17.85 -14.13
N SER A 210 32.38 18.30 -13.65
CA SER A 210 31.68 19.43 -14.25
C SER A 210 32.22 20.81 -13.84
N MET A 211 33.03 20.86 -12.78
CA MET A 211 33.61 22.12 -12.29
C MET A 211 34.90 22.44 -13.03
N SER A 212 35.01 23.68 -13.52
CA SER A 212 36.20 24.15 -14.25
C SER A 212 37.47 24.16 -13.40
N GLU A 213 37.35 24.24 -12.06
CA GLU A 213 38.47 24.19 -11.11
C GLU A 213 39.23 22.85 -11.14
N PHE A 214 38.53 21.77 -11.50
CA PHE A 214 39.09 20.41 -11.56
C PHE A 214 39.41 19.96 -13.00
N SER A 215 39.10 20.80 -14.00
CA SER A 215 39.46 20.53 -15.39
C SER A 215 40.93 20.93 -15.61
N LEU A 216 41.75 19.98 -16.03
CA LEU A 216 43.13 20.25 -16.42
C LEU A 216 43.15 20.82 -17.84
N VAL A 217 44.07 21.73 -18.13
CA VAL A 217 44.25 22.27 -19.48
C VAL A 217 45.40 21.51 -20.13
N ASP A 218 45.12 20.87 -21.27
CA ASP A 218 46.14 20.19 -22.05
C ASP A 218 47.14 21.19 -22.67
N SER A 219 48.26 20.67 -23.18
CA SER A 219 49.33 21.42 -23.86
C SER A 219 48.83 22.27 -25.03
N GLU A 220 47.65 21.94 -25.59
CA GLU A 220 46.98 22.66 -26.68
C GLU A 220 45.87 23.64 -26.20
N GLY A 221 45.67 23.80 -24.89
CA GLY A 221 44.67 24.72 -24.33
C GLY A 221 43.25 24.14 -24.21
N HIS A 222 43.05 22.86 -24.50
CA HIS A 222 41.76 22.19 -24.38
C HIS A 222 41.52 21.67 -22.95
N PRO A 223 40.30 21.80 -22.40
CA PRO A 223 39.96 21.20 -21.11
C PRO A 223 39.94 19.67 -21.21
N THR A 224 40.77 19.02 -20.40
CA THR A 224 40.90 17.57 -20.25
C THR A 224 40.49 17.13 -18.84
N GLU A 225 39.91 15.95 -18.74
CA GLU A 225 39.49 15.35 -17.47
C GLU A 225 40.74 14.93 -16.65
N ASP A 226 40.71 15.13 -15.33
CA ASP A 226 41.83 14.69 -14.46
C ASP A 226 41.88 13.14 -14.44
N PRO A 227 43.04 12.52 -14.72
CA PRO A 227 43.21 11.07 -14.71
C PRO A 227 42.73 10.38 -13.42
N ARG A 228 42.74 11.08 -12.28
CA ARG A 228 42.27 10.55 -10.99
C ARG A 228 40.77 10.29 -10.99
N PHE A 229 39.98 11.17 -11.59
CA PHE A 229 38.54 11.01 -11.68
C PHE A 229 38.16 9.93 -12.69
N GLU A 230 38.93 9.79 -13.77
CA GLU A 230 38.79 8.68 -14.72
C GLU A 230 39.00 7.32 -14.04
N ILE A 231 40.01 7.18 -13.18
CA ILE A 231 40.26 5.92 -12.43
C ILE A 231 39.04 5.57 -11.55
N VAL A 232 38.50 6.55 -10.82
CA VAL A 232 37.32 6.34 -9.96
C VAL A 232 36.09 5.97 -10.79
N GLU A 233 35.92 6.59 -11.95
CA GLU A 233 34.83 6.29 -12.87
C GLU A 233 34.95 4.88 -13.46
N HIS A 234 36.12 4.48 -13.93
CA HIS A 234 36.39 3.13 -14.40
C HIS A 234 36.16 2.08 -13.31
N PHE A 235 36.58 2.36 -12.07
CA PHE A 235 36.28 1.50 -10.93
C PHE A 235 34.77 1.36 -10.69
N GLY A 236 34.03 2.47 -10.69
CA GLY A 236 32.57 2.47 -10.51
C GLY A 236 31.84 1.71 -11.61
N ILE A 237 32.23 1.89 -12.87
CA ILE A 237 31.65 1.15 -14.01
C ILE A 237 32.01 -0.33 -13.92
N GLY A 238 33.26 -0.67 -13.59
CA GLY A 238 33.67 -2.06 -13.36
C GLY A 238 32.82 -2.75 -12.29
N TRP A 239 32.54 -2.05 -11.19
CA TRP A 239 31.65 -2.53 -10.13
C TRP A 239 30.20 -2.72 -10.63
N PHE A 240 29.64 -1.76 -11.37
CA PHE A 240 28.29 -1.87 -11.92
C PHE A 240 28.15 -2.99 -12.95
N THR A 241 29.15 -3.18 -13.80
CA THR A 241 29.21 -4.28 -14.76
C THR A 241 29.29 -5.61 -14.03
N LEU A 242 30.15 -5.73 -13.01
CA LEU A 242 30.26 -6.95 -12.20
C LEU A 242 28.94 -7.29 -11.52
N GLU A 243 28.26 -6.31 -10.96
CA GLU A 243 26.93 -6.47 -10.38
C GLU A 243 25.87 -6.95 -11.39
N LEU A 244 25.83 -6.33 -12.57
CA LEU A 244 24.89 -6.72 -13.64
C LEU A 244 25.17 -8.15 -14.12
N LEU A 245 26.43 -8.49 -14.33
CA LEU A 245 26.86 -9.84 -14.74
C LEU A 245 26.55 -10.89 -13.66
N ALA A 246 26.81 -10.57 -12.39
CA ALA A 246 26.48 -11.45 -11.28
C ALA A 246 24.97 -11.70 -11.18
N ARG A 247 24.14 -10.67 -11.38
CA ARG A 247 22.68 -10.82 -11.41
C ARG A 247 22.22 -11.62 -12.62
N PHE A 248 22.76 -11.35 -13.81
CA PHE A 248 22.43 -12.09 -15.03
C PHE A 248 22.80 -13.58 -14.92
N ALA A 249 23.98 -13.91 -14.39
CA ALA A 249 24.44 -15.29 -14.23
C ALA A 249 23.55 -16.11 -13.28
N VAL A 250 22.95 -15.45 -12.28
CA VAL A 250 22.18 -16.12 -11.22
C VAL A 250 20.67 -16.03 -11.48
N ALA A 251 20.20 -15.15 -12.37
CA ALA A 251 18.78 -14.97 -12.72
C ALA A 251 18.09 -16.28 -13.19
N PRO A 252 16.82 -16.53 -12.84
CA PRO A 252 16.15 -17.79 -13.17
C PRO A 252 15.96 -17.98 -14.67
N ASP A 253 15.58 -16.91 -15.38
CA ASP A 253 15.36 -16.88 -16.83
C ASP A 253 16.19 -15.76 -17.47
N LEU A 254 17.09 -16.12 -18.39
CA LEU A 254 18.03 -15.18 -19.02
C LEU A 254 17.36 -14.26 -20.06
N LEU A 255 16.32 -14.74 -20.74
CA LEU A 255 15.60 -13.97 -21.76
C LEU A 255 14.67 -12.92 -21.14
N HIS A 256 13.96 -13.28 -20.07
CA HIS A 256 13.07 -12.37 -19.35
C HIS A 256 13.83 -11.39 -18.42
N PHE A 257 15.14 -11.60 -18.22
CA PHE A 257 15.94 -10.76 -17.32
C PHE A 257 15.85 -9.26 -17.64
N PHE A 258 15.85 -8.90 -18.92
CA PHE A 258 15.79 -7.51 -19.38
C PHE A 258 14.37 -6.94 -19.45
N GLU A 259 13.34 -7.73 -19.18
CA GLU A 259 11.96 -7.24 -19.08
C GLU A 259 11.70 -6.57 -17.72
N HIS A 260 12.47 -6.94 -16.69
CA HIS A 260 12.36 -6.31 -15.37
C HIS A 260 12.97 -4.88 -15.36
N PRO A 261 12.21 -3.86 -14.91
CA PRO A 261 12.62 -2.45 -15.01
C PRO A 261 13.88 -2.12 -14.21
N LEU A 262 14.11 -2.81 -13.07
CA LEU A 262 15.32 -2.61 -12.27
C LEU A 262 16.60 -3.09 -12.98
N ASN A 263 16.49 -4.14 -13.79
CA ASN A 263 17.62 -4.67 -14.56
C ASN A 263 17.90 -3.80 -15.79
N VAL A 264 16.87 -3.21 -16.40
CA VAL A 264 17.03 -2.17 -17.43
C VAL A 264 17.76 -0.95 -16.88
N ILE A 265 17.43 -0.50 -15.67
CA ILE A 265 18.16 0.60 -15.00
C ILE A 265 19.64 0.25 -14.81
N ASP A 266 19.95 -0.97 -14.37
CA ASP A 266 21.34 -1.42 -14.23
C ASP A 266 22.07 -1.42 -15.59
N LEU A 267 21.42 -1.85 -16.67
CA LEU A 267 22.00 -1.80 -18.03
C LEU A 267 22.23 -0.37 -18.52
N VAL A 268 21.22 0.50 -18.41
CA VAL A 268 21.30 1.90 -18.84
C VAL A 268 22.36 2.67 -18.05
N SER A 269 22.66 2.28 -16.81
CA SER A 269 23.68 2.92 -15.99
C SER A 269 25.13 2.72 -16.49
N ILE A 270 25.41 1.63 -17.20
CA ILE A 270 26.75 1.33 -17.75
C ILE A 270 26.86 1.59 -19.26
N LEU A 271 25.71 1.59 -19.96
CA LEU A 271 25.64 1.73 -21.41
C LEU A 271 26.39 2.95 -21.97
N PRO A 272 26.32 4.16 -21.36
CA PRO A 272 27.03 5.33 -21.86
C PRO A 272 28.54 5.14 -21.99
N PHE A 273 29.16 4.44 -21.04
CA PHE A 273 30.60 4.18 -21.06
C PHE A 273 30.98 3.28 -22.23
N TYR A 274 30.32 2.13 -22.35
CA TYR A 274 30.64 1.16 -23.40
C TYR A 274 30.32 1.69 -24.80
N LEU A 275 29.24 2.48 -24.95
CA LEU A 275 28.94 3.15 -26.22
C LEU A 275 30.00 4.20 -26.57
N THR A 276 30.45 5.00 -25.60
CA THR A 276 31.53 5.99 -25.83
C THR A 276 32.82 5.28 -26.23
N LEU A 277 33.18 4.19 -25.54
CA LEU A 277 34.36 3.38 -25.85
C LEU A 277 34.29 2.80 -27.28
N LEU A 278 33.13 2.25 -27.66
CA LEU A 278 32.90 1.71 -29.00
C LEU A 278 33.02 2.80 -30.07
N ILE A 279 32.43 3.98 -29.85
CA ILE A 279 32.51 5.11 -30.77
C ILE A 279 33.96 5.56 -30.94
N ASN A 280 34.72 5.70 -29.85
CA ASN A 280 36.12 6.12 -29.91
C ASN A 280 36.97 5.13 -30.73
N LEU A 281 36.76 3.82 -30.54
CA LEU A 281 37.46 2.77 -31.30
C LEU A 281 37.13 2.82 -32.80
N VAL A 282 35.87 3.11 -33.15
CA VAL A 282 35.42 3.25 -34.54
C VAL A 282 35.95 4.53 -35.19
N VAL A 283 35.97 5.65 -34.46
CA VAL A 283 36.49 6.94 -34.95
C VAL A 283 37.99 6.87 -35.21
N GLU A 284 38.74 6.20 -34.34
CA GLU A 284 40.18 5.95 -34.54
C GLU A 284 40.45 5.13 -35.82
N SER A 285 39.52 4.23 -36.17
CA SER A 285 39.59 3.42 -37.39
C SER A 285 39.16 4.17 -38.66
N SER A 286 38.34 5.24 -38.54
CA SER A 286 37.84 6.01 -39.69
C SER A 286 37.61 7.49 -39.33
N PRO A 287 38.56 8.38 -39.69
CA PRO A 287 38.46 9.81 -39.38
C PRO A 287 37.32 10.53 -40.13
N ALA A 288 36.66 9.87 -41.08
CA ALA A 288 35.48 10.39 -41.77
C ALA A 288 34.25 10.52 -40.85
N LEU A 289 34.26 9.87 -39.68
CA LEU A 289 33.17 9.86 -38.71
C LEU A 289 33.33 10.91 -37.59
N ALA A 290 34.00 12.04 -37.83
CA ALA A 290 34.18 13.11 -36.83
C ALA A 290 32.86 13.60 -36.17
N ASN A 291 31.72 13.51 -36.89
CA ASN A 291 30.40 13.82 -36.34
C ASN A 291 29.97 12.91 -35.17
N LEU A 292 30.50 11.68 -35.07
CA LEU A 292 30.25 10.76 -33.96
C LEU A 292 30.89 11.24 -32.65
N GLY A 293 31.95 12.07 -32.71
CA GLY A 293 32.55 12.68 -31.52
C GLY A 293 31.57 13.61 -30.77
N ARG A 294 30.68 14.30 -31.49
CA ARG A 294 29.60 15.09 -30.86
C ARG A 294 28.57 14.20 -30.17
N VAL A 295 28.29 13.01 -30.72
CA VAL A 295 27.41 12.02 -30.08
C VAL A 295 28.04 11.48 -28.80
N ALA A 296 29.35 11.23 -28.78
CA ALA A 296 30.08 10.82 -27.58
C ALA A 296 30.00 11.87 -26.45
N GLN A 297 29.95 13.17 -26.78
CA GLN A 297 29.73 14.24 -25.79
C GLN A 297 28.33 14.17 -25.16
N VAL A 298 27.28 13.91 -25.95
CA VAL A 298 25.92 13.73 -25.42
C VAL A 298 25.82 12.44 -24.58
N LEU A 299 26.49 11.37 -24.99
CA LEU A 299 26.54 10.12 -24.21
C LEU A 299 27.18 10.31 -22.84
N ARG A 300 28.15 11.23 -22.68
CA ARG A 300 28.68 11.57 -21.35
C ARG A 300 27.60 12.09 -20.40
N LEU A 301 26.62 12.86 -20.88
CA LEU A 301 25.50 13.34 -20.07
C LEU A 301 24.56 12.21 -19.63
N MET A 302 24.39 11.17 -20.46
CA MET A 302 23.57 10.01 -20.15
C MET A 302 24.06 9.24 -18.91
N ARG A 303 25.32 9.43 -18.49
CA ARG A 303 25.86 8.84 -17.25
C ARG A 303 25.06 9.25 -16.01
N ILE A 304 24.31 10.37 -16.07
CA ILE A 304 23.40 10.78 -14.98
C ILE A 304 22.38 9.68 -14.63
N PHE A 305 22.00 8.81 -15.58
CA PHE A 305 21.08 7.71 -15.33
C PHE A 305 21.58 6.71 -14.28
N ARG A 306 22.88 6.69 -13.94
CA ARG A 306 23.39 5.92 -12.80
C ARG A 306 22.75 6.31 -11.47
N ILE A 307 22.21 7.53 -11.34
CA ILE A 307 21.43 7.94 -10.16
C ILE A 307 20.19 7.07 -9.96
N LEU A 308 19.57 6.59 -11.04
CA LEU A 308 18.38 5.75 -10.99
C LEU A 308 18.68 4.39 -10.34
N LYS A 309 19.95 3.96 -10.30
CA LYS A 309 20.37 2.74 -9.60
C LYS A 309 20.05 2.78 -8.10
N LEU A 310 19.93 3.98 -7.51
CA LEU A 310 19.45 4.16 -6.13
C LEU A 310 18.03 3.63 -5.92
N ALA A 311 17.21 3.51 -6.97
CA ALA A 311 15.88 2.91 -6.88
C ALA A 311 15.94 1.45 -6.42
N ARG A 312 17.02 0.71 -6.74
CA ARG A 312 17.21 -0.65 -6.22
C ARG A 312 17.46 -0.68 -4.72
N HIS A 313 17.84 0.42 -4.09
CA HIS A 313 18.12 0.44 -2.65
C HIS A 313 17.15 1.31 -1.83
N SER A 314 16.29 2.08 -2.50
CA SER A 314 15.31 2.94 -1.85
C SER A 314 13.90 2.46 -2.13
N THR A 315 13.24 1.92 -1.10
CA THR A 315 11.81 1.58 -1.12
C THR A 315 10.96 2.78 -1.54
N GLY A 316 11.35 4.00 -1.15
CA GLY A 316 10.65 5.23 -1.53
C GLY A 316 10.73 5.57 -3.02
N LEU A 317 11.88 5.32 -3.68
CA LEU A 317 12.00 5.53 -5.14
C LEU A 317 11.22 4.47 -5.92
N ARG A 318 11.20 3.21 -5.44
CA ARG A 318 10.37 2.16 -6.04
C ARG A 318 8.89 2.49 -5.92
N SER A 319 8.46 2.94 -4.73
CA SER A 319 7.06 3.33 -4.49
C SER A 319 6.68 4.54 -5.32
N LEU A 320 7.58 5.51 -5.50
CA LEU A 320 7.37 6.65 -6.39
C LEU A 320 7.19 6.19 -7.84
N GLY A 321 8.06 5.32 -8.34
CA GLY A 321 7.96 4.78 -9.70
C GLY A 321 6.68 4.00 -9.94
N ALA A 322 6.30 3.13 -9.01
CA ALA A 322 5.03 2.39 -9.06
C ALA A 322 3.81 3.33 -9.00
N THR A 323 3.87 4.36 -8.15
CA THR A 323 2.82 5.37 -8.06
C THR A 323 2.69 6.11 -9.38
N LEU A 324 3.78 6.60 -9.96
CA LEU A 324 3.76 7.32 -11.24
C LEU A 324 3.24 6.47 -12.40
N ARG A 325 3.60 5.17 -12.44
CA ARG A 325 3.08 4.22 -13.43
C ARG A 325 1.57 4.04 -13.29
N ASN A 326 1.07 3.93 -12.06
CA ASN A 326 -0.35 3.69 -11.81
C ASN A 326 -1.19 4.97 -11.89
N SER A 327 -0.60 6.13 -11.58
CA SER A 327 -1.23 7.44 -11.67
C SER A 327 -0.88 8.19 -12.97
N TYR A 328 -0.51 7.46 -14.04
CA TYR A 328 -0.04 8.09 -15.27
C TYR A 328 -1.12 8.93 -15.95
N LYS A 329 -2.40 8.57 -15.79
CA LYS A 329 -3.54 9.33 -16.34
C LYS A 329 -3.68 10.66 -15.62
N GLU A 330 -3.51 10.67 -14.30
CA GLU A 330 -3.65 11.83 -13.43
C GLU A 330 -2.45 12.76 -13.56
N VAL A 331 -1.24 12.21 -13.64
CA VAL A 331 -0.02 12.96 -13.98
C VAL A 331 -0.13 13.53 -15.39
N GLY A 332 -0.61 12.75 -16.36
CA GLY A 332 -0.84 13.21 -17.73
C GLY A 332 -1.88 14.33 -17.80
N LEU A 333 -2.95 14.25 -17.02
CA LEU A 333 -3.98 15.29 -16.92
C LEU A 333 -3.44 16.57 -16.29
N LEU A 334 -2.62 16.47 -15.24
CA LEU A 334 -1.92 17.62 -14.64
C LEU A 334 -1.04 18.33 -15.66
N LEU A 335 -0.21 17.58 -16.39
CA LEU A 335 0.66 18.14 -17.43
C LEU A 335 -0.15 18.77 -18.57
N LEU A 336 -1.27 18.16 -18.95
CA LEU A 336 -2.17 18.71 -19.96
C LEU A 336 -2.77 20.05 -19.52
N TYR A 337 -3.32 20.14 -18.30
CA TYR A 337 -3.89 21.38 -17.78
C TYR A 337 -2.84 22.47 -17.61
N LEU A 338 -1.63 22.12 -17.18
CA LEU A 338 -0.53 23.04 -17.09
C LEU A 338 -0.10 23.55 -18.49
N ALA A 339 0.03 22.66 -19.47
CA ALA A 339 0.37 23.05 -20.84
C ALA A 339 -0.68 23.97 -21.50
N VAL A 340 -1.97 23.68 -21.28
CA VAL A 340 -3.08 24.53 -21.75
C VAL A 340 -3.04 25.90 -21.07
N GLY A 341 -2.88 25.92 -19.74
CA GLY A 341 -2.79 27.17 -18.98
C GLY A 341 -1.59 28.03 -19.37
N VAL A 342 -0.41 27.42 -19.49
CA VAL A 342 0.82 28.10 -19.93
C VAL A 342 0.60 28.71 -21.32
N SER A 343 0.07 27.92 -22.27
CA SER A 343 -0.19 28.42 -23.62
C SER A 343 -1.19 29.59 -23.63
N PHE A 344 -2.27 29.48 -22.86
CA PHE A 344 -3.31 30.51 -22.78
C PHE A 344 -2.80 31.83 -22.19
N PHE A 345 -2.17 31.78 -21.00
CA PHE A 345 -1.66 33.00 -20.35
C PHE A 345 -0.48 33.61 -21.10
N SER A 346 0.31 32.81 -21.81
CA SER A 346 1.42 33.30 -22.63
C SER A 346 0.95 34.11 -23.83
N VAL A 347 -0.15 33.69 -24.48
CA VAL A 347 -0.74 34.46 -25.59
C VAL A 347 -1.28 35.79 -25.08
N ILE A 348 -1.97 35.80 -23.94
CA ILE A 348 -2.49 37.06 -23.34
C ILE A 348 -1.33 37.98 -22.96
N ALA A 349 -0.31 37.47 -22.26
CA ALA A 349 0.85 38.25 -21.87
C ALA A 349 1.59 38.81 -23.08
N TYR A 350 1.79 38.02 -24.13
CA TYR A 350 2.36 38.51 -25.40
C TYR A 350 1.50 39.63 -25.99
N THR A 351 0.18 39.47 -26.08
CA THR A 351 -0.68 40.52 -26.67
C THR A 351 -0.68 41.82 -25.87
N VAL A 352 -0.49 41.75 -24.56
CA VAL A 352 -0.53 42.91 -23.66
C VAL A 352 0.83 43.58 -23.54
N GLU A 353 1.92 42.82 -23.51
CA GLU A 353 3.25 43.31 -23.16
C GLU A 353 4.20 43.46 -24.35
N LYS A 354 3.83 42.98 -25.55
CA LYS A 354 4.72 43.01 -26.72
C LYS A 354 5.28 44.40 -27.05
N GLU A 355 4.50 45.46 -26.81
CA GLU A 355 4.91 46.84 -27.12
C GLU A 355 5.69 47.51 -25.97
N ASP A 356 5.48 47.05 -24.73
CA ASP A 356 5.99 47.69 -23.51
C ASP A 356 7.17 46.93 -22.87
N ASN A 357 7.46 45.70 -23.31
CA ASN A 357 8.44 44.81 -22.69
C ASN A 357 9.29 44.04 -23.71
N GLU A 358 10.61 44.27 -23.68
CA GLU A 358 11.58 43.64 -24.59
C GLU A 358 11.77 42.12 -24.33
N ASP A 359 11.48 41.66 -23.11
CA ASP A 359 11.63 40.25 -22.70
C ASP A 359 10.42 39.38 -23.08
N LEU A 360 9.23 40.00 -23.30
CA LEU A 360 7.98 39.33 -23.65
C LEU A 360 7.60 39.51 -25.13
N THR A 361 8.61 39.49 -26.00
CA THR A 361 8.46 39.77 -27.45
C THR A 361 8.03 38.57 -28.28
N THR A 362 8.12 37.34 -27.76
CA THR A 362 7.72 36.13 -28.49
C THR A 362 6.90 35.20 -27.60
N ILE A 363 5.97 34.46 -28.20
CA ILE A 363 5.11 33.51 -27.47
C ILE A 363 5.94 32.46 -26.70
N PRO A 364 7.02 31.86 -27.25
CA PRO A 364 7.88 30.95 -26.49
C PRO A 364 8.61 31.61 -25.32
N ALA A 365 8.99 32.89 -25.42
CA ALA A 365 9.54 33.62 -24.27
C ALA A 365 8.48 33.78 -23.18
N CYS A 366 7.23 34.07 -23.56
CA CYS A 366 6.11 34.09 -22.62
C CYS A 366 5.81 32.71 -22.00
N TRP A 367 6.09 31.58 -22.68
CA TRP A 367 5.95 30.24 -22.09
C TRP A 367 6.84 30.06 -20.87
N TRP A 368 8.06 30.58 -20.89
CA TRP A 368 8.97 30.55 -19.74
C TRP A 368 8.36 31.31 -18.56
N TRP A 369 7.95 32.57 -18.79
CA TRP A 369 7.30 33.39 -17.77
C TRP A 369 6.03 32.74 -17.20
N ALA A 370 5.14 32.24 -18.05
CA ALA A 370 3.89 31.63 -17.63
C ALA A 370 4.12 30.31 -16.88
N THR A 371 5.11 29.50 -17.29
CA THR A 371 5.47 28.26 -16.57
C THR A 371 5.98 28.57 -15.17
N VAL A 372 6.92 29.52 -15.05
CA VAL A 372 7.51 29.94 -13.76
C VAL A 372 6.46 30.58 -12.84
N SER A 373 5.49 31.32 -13.41
CA SER A 373 4.40 31.96 -12.67
C SER A 373 3.33 30.96 -12.22
N MET A 374 2.87 30.07 -13.11
CA MET A 374 1.85 29.05 -12.79
C MET A 374 2.36 28.01 -11.80
N THR A 375 3.65 27.66 -11.85
CA THR A 375 4.29 26.74 -10.89
C THR A 375 4.69 27.44 -9.59
N THR A 376 4.42 28.75 -9.45
CA THR A 376 4.74 29.56 -8.27
C THR A 376 6.24 29.64 -7.94
N VAL A 377 7.13 29.35 -8.90
CA VAL A 377 8.58 29.45 -8.73
C VAL A 377 9.01 30.92 -8.67
N GLY A 378 8.57 31.73 -9.64
CA GLY A 378 8.77 33.19 -9.63
C GLY A 378 10.23 33.67 -9.56
N TYR A 379 11.08 33.27 -10.52
CA TYR A 379 12.49 33.73 -10.57
C TYR A 379 12.64 35.26 -10.59
N GLY A 380 11.68 35.97 -11.20
CA GLY A 380 11.68 37.44 -11.29
C GLY A 380 12.62 38.00 -12.37
N ASP A 381 13.14 37.13 -13.25
CA ASP A 381 13.94 37.47 -14.42
C ASP A 381 13.10 38.13 -15.52
N VAL A 382 11.85 37.72 -15.68
CA VAL A 382 10.88 38.31 -16.61
C VAL A 382 9.58 38.64 -15.86
N VAL A 383 9.09 39.87 -15.98
CA VAL A 383 7.85 40.31 -15.31
C VAL A 383 7.06 41.28 -16.21
N PRO A 384 5.72 41.21 -16.22
CA PRO A 384 4.90 42.18 -16.94
C PRO A 384 4.95 43.54 -16.24
N VAL A 385 5.10 44.60 -17.02
CA VAL A 385 5.24 45.98 -16.52
C VAL A 385 3.91 46.71 -16.54
N SER A 386 3.04 46.43 -17.53
CA SER A 386 1.77 47.11 -17.70
C SER A 386 0.77 46.76 -16.59
N ILE A 387 -0.20 47.64 -16.36
CA ILE A 387 -1.26 47.41 -15.37
C ILE A 387 -2.09 46.18 -15.76
N VAL A 388 -2.41 46.04 -17.06
CA VAL A 388 -3.18 44.91 -17.59
C VAL A 388 -2.38 43.61 -17.46
N GLY A 389 -1.08 43.64 -17.77
CA GLY A 389 -0.21 42.48 -17.63
C GLY A 389 -0.03 42.05 -16.19
N LYS A 390 0.03 42.98 -15.23
CA LYS A 390 -0.01 42.66 -13.79
C LYS A 390 -1.31 42.02 -13.36
N LEU A 391 -2.45 42.45 -13.90
CA LEU A 391 -3.73 41.77 -13.68
C LEU A 391 -3.74 40.37 -14.30
N THR A 392 -3.23 40.21 -15.53
CA THR A 392 -3.04 38.90 -16.17
C THR A 392 -2.14 37.99 -15.34
N ALA A 393 -1.04 38.51 -14.80
CA ALA A 393 -0.14 37.78 -13.92
C ALA A 393 -0.84 37.31 -12.66
N SER A 394 -1.63 38.18 -12.02
CA SER A 394 -2.40 37.82 -10.82
C SER A 394 -3.40 36.69 -11.09
N ALA A 395 -4.09 36.73 -12.23
CA ALA A 395 -5.00 35.68 -12.66
C ALA A 395 -4.25 34.37 -13.00
N CYS A 396 -3.09 34.47 -13.64
CA CYS A 396 -2.22 33.35 -13.99
C CYS A 396 -1.74 32.59 -12.75
N ILE A 397 -1.26 33.31 -11.72
CA ILE A 397 -0.80 32.72 -10.46
C ILE A 397 -1.96 32.02 -9.75
N LEU A 398 -3.13 32.67 -9.65
CA LEU A 398 -4.31 32.07 -9.01
C LEU A 398 -4.77 30.80 -9.74
N ALA A 399 -4.83 30.84 -11.07
CA ALA A 399 -5.17 29.68 -11.89
C ALA A 399 -4.14 28.55 -11.76
N GLY A 400 -2.84 28.88 -11.73
CA GLY A 400 -1.75 27.93 -11.52
C GLY A 400 -1.86 27.16 -10.22
N ILE A 401 -2.10 27.87 -9.10
CA ILE A 401 -2.32 27.24 -7.79
C ILE A 401 -3.49 26.25 -7.84
N LEU A 402 -4.63 26.65 -8.42
CA LEU A 402 -5.81 25.78 -8.52
C LEU A 402 -5.55 24.54 -9.38
N VAL A 403 -4.87 24.69 -10.51
CA VAL A 403 -4.54 23.59 -11.44
C VAL A 403 -3.56 22.60 -10.81
N VAL A 404 -2.57 23.08 -10.06
CA VAL A 404 -1.51 22.25 -9.48
C VAL A 404 -1.97 21.52 -8.21
N VAL A 405 -2.76 22.15 -7.35
CA VAL A 405 -3.17 21.57 -6.06
C VAL A 405 -4.00 20.29 -6.23
N LEU A 406 -4.96 20.27 -7.16
CA LEU A 406 -5.90 19.15 -7.27
C LEU A 406 -5.20 17.82 -7.64
N PRO A 407 -4.35 17.73 -8.67
CA PRO A 407 -3.69 16.47 -8.99
C PRO A 407 -2.58 16.11 -8.01
N ILE A 408 -1.87 17.09 -7.43
CA ILE A 408 -0.82 16.80 -6.43
C ILE A 408 -1.40 16.08 -5.22
N THR A 409 -2.55 16.53 -4.69
CA THR A 409 -3.18 15.88 -3.53
C THR A 409 -3.62 14.44 -3.85
N LEU A 410 -4.13 14.20 -5.05
CA LEU A 410 -4.50 12.86 -5.51
C LEU A 410 -3.28 11.95 -5.65
N ILE A 411 -2.21 12.42 -6.32
CA ILE A 411 -0.96 11.67 -6.48
C ILE A 411 -0.33 11.38 -5.11
N PHE A 412 -0.36 12.34 -4.19
CA PHE A 412 0.17 12.16 -2.83
C PHE A 412 -0.60 11.09 -2.05
N ASN A 413 -1.93 11.06 -2.13
CA ASN A 413 -2.73 10.04 -1.46
C ASN A 413 -2.42 8.64 -2.02
N LYS A 414 -2.30 8.50 -3.35
CA LYS A 414 -1.86 7.24 -3.99
C LYS A 414 -0.46 6.85 -3.55
N PHE A 415 0.49 7.79 -3.52
CA PHE A 415 1.85 7.53 -3.05
C PHE A 415 1.86 7.03 -1.60
N SER A 416 1.10 7.66 -0.71
CA SER A 416 1.01 7.27 0.71
C SER A 416 0.49 5.83 0.87
N LEU A 417 -0.50 5.44 0.06
CA LEU A 417 -1.03 4.08 0.03
C LEU A 417 0.02 3.07 -0.46
N PHE A 418 0.63 3.32 -1.63
CA PHE A 418 1.68 2.44 -2.19
C PHE A 418 2.90 2.35 -1.27
N TYR A 419 3.32 3.45 -0.65
CA TYR A 419 4.42 3.46 0.32
C TYR A 419 4.13 2.59 1.54
N LYS A 420 2.94 2.72 2.14
CA LYS A 420 2.53 1.89 3.29
C LYS A 420 2.51 0.42 2.92
N ARG A 421 1.92 0.07 1.77
CA ARG A 421 1.83 -1.31 1.27
C ARG A 421 3.20 -1.90 0.97
N GLN A 422 4.08 -1.17 0.29
CA GLN A 422 5.42 -1.65 -0.02
C GLN A 422 6.30 -1.82 1.23
N LYS A 423 6.12 -0.96 2.24
CA LYS A 423 6.76 -1.10 3.54
C LYS A 423 6.24 -2.33 4.30
N GLN A 424 4.93 -2.58 4.27
CA GLN A 424 4.35 -3.79 4.87
C GLN A 424 4.85 -5.06 4.18
N LEU A 425 4.97 -5.03 2.86
CA LEU A 425 5.53 -6.12 2.08
C LEU A 425 6.98 -6.41 2.49
N GLU A 426 7.81 -5.38 2.59
CA GLU A 426 9.20 -5.53 3.04
C GLU A 426 9.28 -6.18 4.43
N ILE A 427 8.37 -5.81 5.35
CA ILE A 427 8.28 -6.41 6.68
C ILE A 427 7.84 -7.88 6.61
N ALA A 428 6.82 -8.19 5.81
CA ALA A 428 6.32 -9.55 5.62
C ALA A 428 7.41 -10.47 5.04
N MET A 429 8.15 -10.00 4.03
CA MET A 429 9.28 -10.71 3.45
C MET A 429 10.43 -10.93 4.44
N ARG A 430 10.63 -10.03 5.40
CA ARG A 430 11.60 -10.22 6.50
C ARG A 430 11.13 -11.23 7.55
N SER A 431 9.82 -11.34 7.76
CA SER A 431 9.24 -12.28 8.74
C SER A 431 9.08 -13.71 8.21
N CYS A 432 8.99 -13.90 6.89
CA CYS A 432 9.07 -15.21 6.28
C CYS A 432 10.53 -15.70 6.31
N ASP A 433 10.91 -16.34 7.41
CA ASP A 433 12.19 -17.03 7.52
C ASP A 433 12.27 -18.13 6.45
N PHE A 434 13.10 -17.95 5.42
CA PHE A 434 13.30 -18.91 4.31
C PHE A 434 13.99 -20.22 4.75
N ASN A 435 14.11 -20.46 6.06
CA ASN A 435 14.81 -21.61 6.63
C ASN A 435 13.90 -22.84 6.83
N GLU A 436 12.58 -22.66 6.78
CA GLU A 436 11.65 -23.77 6.56
C GLU A 436 11.35 -23.87 5.07
N GLY A 437 11.62 -25.03 4.47
CA GLY A 437 11.33 -25.28 3.06
C GLY A 437 9.88 -24.88 2.74
N ILE A 438 9.71 -24.04 1.71
CA ILE A 438 8.40 -23.59 1.24
C ILE A 438 7.64 -24.81 0.73
N LYS A 439 6.86 -25.44 1.61
CA LYS A 439 5.99 -26.56 1.25
C LYS A 439 4.65 -26.12 0.67
N GLU A 440 4.33 -24.84 0.73
CA GLU A 440 3.20 -24.25 0.02
C GLU A 440 3.46 -22.75 -0.02
N VAL A 441 3.24 -22.12 -1.18
CA VAL A 441 3.10 -20.66 -1.25
C VAL A 441 2.01 -20.32 -0.24
N PRO A 442 2.25 -19.48 0.79
CA PRO A 442 1.15 -19.03 1.60
C PRO A 442 0.28 -18.24 0.65
N SER A 443 -0.86 -18.81 0.26
CA SER A 443 -2.02 -17.98 0.02
C SER A 443 -2.10 -17.16 1.29
N VAL A 444 -1.76 -15.88 1.21
CA VAL A 444 -2.02 -14.95 2.30
C VAL A 444 -3.52 -14.83 2.30
N ASN A 445 -4.16 -15.83 2.89
CA ASN A 445 -5.56 -15.85 3.16
C ASN A 445 -5.67 -14.76 4.22
N LEU A 446 -6.07 -13.55 3.82
CA LEU A 446 -6.23 -12.41 4.74
C LEU A 446 -7.03 -12.86 5.98
N ARG A 447 -7.92 -13.84 5.82
CA ARG A 447 -8.62 -14.58 6.88
C ARG A 447 -7.69 -15.11 7.99
N ASN A 448 -6.54 -15.71 7.67
CA ASN A 448 -5.60 -16.25 8.65
C ASN A 448 -4.80 -15.15 9.36
N TYR A 449 -4.46 -14.06 8.67
CA TYR A 449 -3.80 -12.90 9.28
C TYR A 449 -4.75 -12.16 10.25
N TYR A 450 -6.01 -11.95 9.82
CA TYR A 450 -7.05 -11.41 10.69
C TYR A 450 -7.37 -12.36 11.85
N ALA A 451 -7.44 -13.67 11.62
CA ALA A 451 -7.63 -14.65 12.68
C ALA A 451 -6.51 -14.59 13.73
N HIS A 452 -5.24 -14.40 13.33
CA HIS A 452 -4.11 -14.29 14.25
C HIS A 452 -4.14 -13.00 15.07
N LYS A 453 -4.52 -11.88 14.45
CA LYS A 453 -4.69 -10.58 15.12
C LYS A 453 -5.88 -10.58 16.08
N VAL A 454 -6.98 -11.23 15.69
CA VAL A 454 -8.15 -11.47 16.55
C VAL A 454 -7.80 -12.40 17.71
N LYS A 455 -7.02 -13.47 17.49
CA LYS A 455 -6.54 -14.36 18.58
C LYS A 455 -5.66 -13.63 19.58
N SER A 456 -4.75 -12.77 19.10
CA SER A 456 -3.91 -11.92 19.95
C SER A 456 -4.76 -10.94 20.77
N LEU A 457 -5.80 -10.37 20.17
CA LEU A 457 -6.69 -9.42 20.82
C LEU A 457 -7.60 -10.12 21.85
N MET A 458 -8.11 -11.31 21.53
CA MET A 458 -8.85 -12.17 22.46
C MET A 458 -7.99 -12.65 23.64
N ALA A 459 -6.71 -12.97 23.41
CA ALA A 459 -5.77 -13.31 24.47
C ALA A 459 -5.46 -12.12 25.39
N SER A 460 -5.41 -10.91 24.83
CA SER A 460 -5.23 -9.68 25.61
C SER A 460 -6.47 -9.34 26.43
N LEU A 461 -7.67 -9.56 25.88
CA LEU A 461 -8.95 -9.37 26.57
C LEU A 461 -9.20 -10.41 27.66
N SER A 462 -8.79 -11.67 27.45
CA SER A 462 -8.89 -12.73 28.47
C SER A 462 -7.88 -12.56 29.61
N ASN A 463 -6.74 -11.94 29.34
CA ASN A 463 -5.80 -11.54 30.39
C ASN A 463 -6.31 -10.34 31.20
N MET A 464 -7.03 -9.39 30.57
CA MET A 464 -7.70 -8.29 31.28
C MET A 464 -8.85 -8.78 32.17
N SER A 465 -9.58 -9.82 31.78
CA SER A 465 -10.66 -10.39 32.60
C SER A 465 -10.16 -11.22 33.79
N ARG A 466 -8.89 -11.66 33.78
CA ARG A 466 -8.24 -12.33 34.91
C ARG A 466 -7.61 -11.37 35.92
N SER A 467 -7.48 -10.09 35.59
CA SER A 467 -6.88 -9.07 36.47
C SER A 467 -7.89 -8.26 37.29
N SER A 468 -9.17 -8.66 37.35
CA SER A 468 -10.11 -8.08 38.32
C SER A 468 -9.79 -8.60 39.74
N PRO A 469 -9.65 -7.72 40.75
CA PRO A 469 -9.35 -8.15 42.11
C PRO A 469 -10.55 -8.91 42.68
N SER A 470 -10.28 -10.09 43.25
CA SER A 470 -11.24 -10.90 43.98
C SER A 470 -11.83 -10.12 45.16
N GLU A 471 -13.16 -10.01 45.22
CA GLU A 471 -13.94 -9.56 46.38
C GLU A 471 -13.73 -10.54 47.56
N HIS A 472 -12.65 -10.39 48.33
CA HIS A 472 -12.47 -11.14 49.59
C HIS A 472 -11.64 -10.38 50.63
N SER A 473 -11.72 -9.05 50.69
CA SER A 473 -10.94 -8.25 51.67
C SER A 473 -11.67 -7.04 52.28
N LEU A 474 -13.01 -7.04 52.35
CA LEU A 474 -13.78 -5.92 52.91
C LEU A 474 -14.66 -6.26 54.13
N THR A 475 -14.32 -7.29 54.90
CA THR A 475 -15.03 -7.61 56.18
C THR A 475 -14.10 -7.75 57.38
N GLU A 476 -13.06 -6.93 57.48
CA GLU A 476 -12.31 -6.73 58.74
C GLU A 476 -11.81 -5.28 58.81
N SER A 477 -12.65 -4.35 59.26
CA SER A 477 -12.25 -3.14 60.03
C SER A 477 -13.37 -2.09 60.08
N ILE A 478 -14.47 -2.37 60.79
CA ILE A 478 -15.21 -1.30 61.46
C ILE A 478 -15.57 -1.83 62.86
N HIS A 479 -14.67 -1.57 63.79
CA HIS A 479 -14.93 -1.50 65.23
C HIS A 479 -14.38 -0.17 65.73
#